data_AF-A0A450TRZ3-F1
#
_entry.id   AF-A0A450TRZ3-F1
#
_cell.length_a   1.000
_cell.length_b   1.000
_cell.length_c   1.000
_cell.angle_alpha   90.00
_cell.angle_beta   90.00
_cell.angle_gamma   90.00
#
_symmetry.space_group_name_H-M   'P 1'
#
loop_
_entity.id
_entity.type
_entity.pdbx_description
1 polymer ?
#
loop_
_entity_poly.entity_id
_entity_poly.type
_entity_poly.pdbx_seq_one_letter_code
_entity_poly.pdbx_strand_id
1 'polypeptide(L)'
;MLITLTPEIEQALNEYAEKQGTTIESLALGAIREKFPCHRGIKQKPRKPKVETLADRLAPYIGVISSSEVVPGGANLSVDSGKKFAQGLLEERKQGRL
;
A
#
# COMPACT_ATOMS: atom_id res chain seq x y z
N MET A 1 -8.51 -16.25 -19.90
CA MET A 1 -8.95 -17.39 -19.07
C MET A 1 -10.46 -17.37 -19.07
N LEU A 2 -11.10 -18.50 -19.36
CA LEU A 2 -12.56 -18.60 -19.41
C LEU A 2 -13.00 -19.37 -18.16
N ILE A 3 -13.84 -18.74 -17.33
CA ILE A 3 -14.40 -19.33 -16.11
C ILE A 3 -15.89 -19.47 -16.36
N THR A 4 -16.38 -20.70 -16.42
CA THR A 4 -17.81 -20.99 -16.51
C THR A 4 -18.42 -20.96 -15.12
N LEU A 5 -19.40 -20.08 -14.91
CA LEU A 5 -20.16 -19.97 -13.67
C LEU A 5 -21.43 -20.81 -13.77
N THR A 6 -21.96 -21.24 -12.62
CA THR A 6 -23.33 -21.75 -12.58
C THR A 6 -24.32 -20.57 -12.72
N PRO A 7 -25.52 -20.79 -13.28
CA PRO A 7 -26.49 -19.71 -13.50
C PRO A 7 -26.84 -18.93 -12.23
N GLU A 8 -26.91 -19.64 -11.09
CA GLU A 8 -27.20 -19.08 -9.77
C GLU A 8 -26.11 -18.07 -9.33
N ILE A 9 -24.84 -18.41 -9.56
CA ILE A 9 -23.70 -17.56 -9.19
C ILE A 9 -23.58 -16.38 -10.16
N GLU A 10 -23.81 -16.62 -11.45
CA GLU A 10 -23.82 -15.57 -12.47
C GLU A 10 -24.88 -14.51 -12.18
N GLN A 11 -26.09 -14.92 -11.83
CA GLN A 11 -27.17 -14.01 -11.47
C GLN A 11 -26.85 -13.18 -10.22
N ALA A 12 -26.36 -13.83 -9.16
CA ALA A 12 -25.97 -13.14 -7.93
C ALA A 12 -24.83 -12.11 -8.15
N LEU A 13 -23.86 -12.45 -9.00
CA LEU A 13 -22.77 -11.54 -9.37
C LEU A 13 -23.27 -10.36 -10.18
N ASN A 14 -24.21 -10.58 -11.12
CA ASN A 14 -24.75 -9.53 -11.95
C ASN A 14 -25.53 -8.50 -11.12
N GLU A 15 -26.41 -8.96 -10.22
CA GLU A 15 -27.14 -8.09 -9.30
C GLU A 15 -26.22 -7.27 -8.39
N TYR A 16 -25.13 -7.89 -7.93
CA TYR A 16 -24.16 -7.21 -7.08
C TYR A 16 -23.31 -6.19 -7.86
N ALA A 17 -22.95 -6.51 -9.11
CA ALA A 17 -22.22 -5.63 -10.01
C ALA A 17 -23.04 -4.38 -10.37
N GLU A 18 -24.34 -4.55 -10.70
CA GLU A 18 -25.27 -3.44 -10.98
C GLU A 18 -25.41 -2.50 -9.78
N LYS A 19 -25.60 -3.04 -8.57
CA LYS A 19 -25.72 -2.24 -7.34
C LYS A 19 -24.48 -1.38 -7.04
N GLN A 20 -23.30 -1.88 -7.41
CA GLN A 20 -22.02 -1.20 -7.21
C GLN A 20 -21.64 -0.31 -8.40
N GLY A 21 -22.37 -0.36 -9.52
CA GLY A 21 -22.00 0.33 -10.76
C GLY A 21 -20.69 -0.19 -11.36
N THR A 22 -20.42 -1.49 -11.20
CA THR A 22 -19.18 -2.14 -11.66
C THR A 22 -19.51 -3.28 -12.63
N THR A 23 -18.49 -3.89 -13.23
CA THR A 23 -18.68 -5.08 -14.08
C THR A 23 -18.33 -6.36 -13.34
N ILE A 24 -18.94 -7.48 -13.74
CA ILE A 24 -18.70 -8.80 -13.15
C ILE A 24 -17.21 -9.17 -13.21
N GLU A 25 -16.51 -8.83 -14.29
CA GLU A 25 -15.07 -9.10 -14.44
C GLU A 25 -14.24 -8.33 -13.44
N SER A 26 -14.57 -7.06 -13.19
CA SER A 26 -13.86 -6.23 -12.22
C SER A 26 -14.01 -6.77 -10.80
N LEU A 27 -15.20 -7.29 -10.49
CA LEU A 27 -15.56 -7.87 -9.20
C LEU A 27 -14.85 -9.21 -8.98
N ALA A 28 -14.87 -10.08 -9.99
CA ALA A 28 -14.14 -11.34 -9.99
C ALA A 28 -12.62 -11.10 -9.85
N LEU A 29 -12.05 -10.15 -10.58
CA LEU A 29 -10.63 -9.79 -10.46
C LEU A 29 -10.28 -9.24 -9.08
N GLY A 30 -11.16 -8.40 -8.49
CA GLY A 30 -10.99 -7.89 -7.13
C GLY A 30 -10.94 -9.02 -6.10
N ALA A 31 -11.94 -9.91 -6.13
CA ALA A 31 -12.01 -11.05 -5.23
C ALA A 31 -10.81 -12.00 -5.37
N ILE A 32 -10.36 -12.27 -6.60
CA ILE A 32 -9.17 -13.08 -6.87
C ILE A 32 -7.92 -12.40 -6.30
N ARG A 33 -7.74 -11.09 -6.48
CA ARG A 33 -6.59 -10.35 -5.93
C ARG A 33 -6.58 -10.33 -4.41
N GLU A 34 -7.74 -10.27 -3.78
CA GLU A 34 -7.86 -10.27 -2.33
C GLU A 34 -7.52 -11.65 -1.73
N LYS A 35 -8.01 -12.73 -2.36
CA LYS A 35 -7.78 -14.11 -1.89
C LYS A 35 -6.42 -14.67 -2.27
N PHE A 36 -5.92 -14.26 -3.43
CA PHE A 36 -4.62 -14.65 -3.95
C PHE A 36 -3.80 -13.39 -4.19
N PRO A 37 -3.41 -12.69 -3.11
CA PRO A 37 -2.55 -11.53 -3.22
C PRO A 37 -1.32 -11.95 -4.00
N CYS A 38 -1.13 -11.34 -5.17
CA CYS A 38 0.06 -11.51 -5.98
C CYS A 38 1.22 -10.89 -5.21
N HIS A 39 1.75 -11.65 -4.26
CA HIS A 39 3.00 -11.34 -3.62
C HIS A 39 4.08 -11.42 -4.70
N ARG A 40 4.28 -10.34 -5.45
CA ARG A 40 5.66 -9.85 -5.65
C ARG A 40 6.14 -9.30 -4.31
N GLY A 41 6.02 -10.12 -3.27
CA GLY A 41 6.72 -9.91 -2.03
C GLY A 41 8.18 -9.90 -2.43
N ILE A 42 8.87 -8.82 -2.09
CA ILE A 42 10.33 -8.75 -2.08
C ILE A 42 10.79 -10.12 -1.56
N LYS A 43 11.41 -10.95 -2.42
CA LYS A 43 11.85 -12.29 -2.05
C LYS A 43 12.80 -12.11 -0.87
N GLN A 44 12.30 -12.26 0.35
CA GLN A 44 13.15 -12.25 1.52
C GLN A 44 13.91 -13.55 1.45
N LYS A 45 15.21 -13.45 1.11
CA LYS A 45 16.11 -14.58 1.24
C LYS A 45 16.01 -15.06 2.69
N PRO A 46 15.89 -16.38 2.94
CA PRO A 46 15.89 -16.89 4.30
C PRO A 46 17.17 -16.44 4.99
N ARG A 47 17.04 -15.50 5.94
CA ARG A 47 18.16 -15.00 6.73
C ARG A 47 18.47 -16.04 7.81
N LYS A 48 19.75 -16.39 7.93
CA LYS A 48 20.26 -17.34 8.93
C LYS A 48 19.86 -16.87 10.35
N PRO A 49 19.71 -17.80 11.31
CA PRO A 49 19.34 -17.47 12.68
C PRO A 49 20.51 -16.75 13.36
N LYS A 50 20.58 -15.44 13.18
CA LYS A 50 21.31 -14.54 14.07
C LYS A 50 20.29 -13.77 14.87
N VAL A 51 20.66 -13.34 16.08
CA VAL A 51 19.88 -12.40 16.88
C VAL A 51 19.70 -11.14 16.04
N GLU A 52 18.57 -11.06 15.33
CA GLU A 52 18.25 -9.97 14.43
C GLU A 52 17.60 -8.88 15.28
N THR A 53 18.19 -7.69 15.29
CA THR A 53 17.57 -6.56 15.97
C THR A 53 16.38 -6.09 15.15
N LEU A 54 15.44 -5.36 15.80
CA LEU A 54 14.31 -4.76 15.08
C LEU A 54 14.79 -3.86 13.93
N ALA A 55 15.94 -3.19 14.09
CA ALA A 55 16.54 -2.36 13.05
C ALA A 55 16.97 -3.18 11.83
N ASP A 56 17.59 -4.35 12.01
CA ASP A 56 18.02 -5.23 10.93
C ASP A 56 16.82 -5.78 10.11
N ARG A 57 15.71 -6.04 10.81
CA ARG A 57 14.44 -6.47 10.22
C ARG A 57 13.75 -5.35 9.43
N LEU A 58 13.86 -4.11 9.89
CA LEU A 58 13.26 -2.94 9.24
C LEU A 58 14.13 -2.35 8.13
N ALA A 59 15.43 -2.64 8.09
CA ALA A 59 16.36 -2.12 7.09
C ALA A 59 15.89 -2.27 5.62
N PRO A 60 15.30 -3.40 5.19
CA PRO A 60 14.78 -3.53 3.82
C PRO A 60 13.53 -2.69 3.52
N TYR A 61 12.88 -2.14 4.57
CA TYR A 61 11.66 -1.33 4.47
C TYR A 61 11.93 0.17 4.58
N ILE A 62 13.17 0.57 4.90
CA ILE A 62 13.57 1.98 4.90
C ILE A 62 13.48 2.52 3.46
N GLY A 63 12.69 3.58 3.27
CA GLY A 63 12.47 4.20 1.96
C GLY A 63 11.48 3.46 1.04
N VAL A 64 10.86 2.37 1.49
CA VAL A 64 9.85 1.62 0.71
C VAL A 64 8.48 2.30 0.70
N ILE A 65 8.24 3.25 1.62
CA ILE A 65 7.02 4.07 1.60
C ILE A 65 7.20 5.17 0.54
N SER A 66 6.74 4.91 -0.67
CA SER A 66 6.53 5.94 -1.69
C SER A 66 5.30 6.77 -1.29
N SER A 67 5.49 7.78 -0.46
CA SER A 67 4.42 8.70 -0.02
C SER A 67 4.02 9.71 -1.11
N SER A 68 4.22 9.36 -2.38
CA SER A 68 3.72 10.11 -3.54
C SER A 68 2.25 9.80 -3.84
N GLU A 69 1.74 8.66 -3.36
CA GLU A 69 0.34 8.29 -3.54
C GLU A 69 -0.51 8.90 -2.43
N VAL A 70 -1.40 9.81 -2.82
CA VAL A 70 -2.38 10.43 -1.92
C VAL A 70 -3.55 9.45 -1.75
N VAL A 71 -3.61 8.78 -0.60
CA VAL A 71 -4.75 7.94 -0.22
C VAL A 71 -5.76 8.81 0.58
N PRO A 72 -7.02 8.95 0.14
CA PRO A 72 -8.05 9.65 0.91
C PRO A 72 -8.23 8.98 2.28
N GLY A 73 -8.02 9.73 3.37
CA GLY A 73 -8.05 9.21 4.75
C GLY A 73 -6.76 8.56 5.22
N GLY A 74 -5.71 8.49 4.39
CA GLY A 74 -4.38 8.04 4.77
C GLY A 74 -3.53 9.15 5.41
N ALA A 75 -2.54 8.76 6.21
CA ALA A 75 -1.56 9.69 6.76
C ALA A 75 -0.58 10.12 5.64
N ASN A 76 -0.80 11.31 5.07
CA ASN A 76 0.12 11.96 4.13
C ASN A 76 1.35 12.52 4.85
N LEU A 77 2.26 11.63 5.25
CA LEU A 77 3.43 11.98 6.07
C LEU A 77 4.50 12.79 5.30
N SER A 78 4.46 12.84 3.97
CA SER A 78 5.44 13.54 3.13
C SER A 78 5.06 14.97 2.72
N VAL A 79 3.79 15.35 2.81
CA VAL A 79 3.28 16.56 2.12
C VAL A 79 3.87 17.85 2.71
N ASP A 80 4.41 17.82 3.93
CA ASP A 80 4.84 19.04 4.62
C ASP A 80 6.18 18.92 5.38
N SER A 81 6.90 17.80 5.22
CA SER A 81 8.16 17.57 5.94
C SER A 81 9.28 18.49 5.46
N GLY A 82 9.38 18.74 4.14
CA GLY A 82 10.39 19.64 3.57
C GLY A 82 10.20 21.11 3.98
N LYS A 83 8.95 21.60 4.01
CA LYS A 83 8.65 22.98 4.44
C LYS A 83 8.90 23.17 5.92
N LYS A 84 8.44 22.23 6.76
CA LYS A 84 8.69 22.26 8.21
C LYS A 84 10.17 22.18 8.54
N PHE A 85 10.94 21.37 7.81
CA PHE A 85 12.39 21.31 7.97
C PHE A 85 13.08 22.63 7.59
N ALA A 86 12.73 23.21 6.43
CA ALA A 86 13.28 24.51 6.01
C ALA A 86 12.89 25.65 6.98
N GLN A 87 11.68 25.60 7.52
CA GLN A 87 11.23 26.55 8.54
C GLN A 87 12.00 26.37 9.86
N GLY A 88 12.23 25.14 10.31
CA GLY A 88 13.06 24.85 11.47
C GLY A 88 14.49 25.36 11.32
N LEU A 89 15.11 25.18 10.14
CA LEU A 89 16.44 25.75 9.86
C LEU A 89 16.46 27.28 9.91
N LEU A 90 15.40 27.94 9.43
CA LEU A 90 15.29 29.40 9.52
C LEU A 90 15.14 29.89 10.96
N GLU A 91 14.41 29.15 11.79
CA GLU A 91 14.23 29.47 13.21
C GLU A 91 15.53 29.28 14.01
N GLU A 92 16.23 28.17 13.81
CA GLU A 92 17.53 27.91 14.45
C GLU A 92 18.60 28.95 14.03
N ARG A 93 18.58 29.39 12.75
CA ARG A 93 19.45 30.48 12.27
C ARG A 93 19.15 31.82 12.93
N LYS A 94 17.86 32.16 13.12
CA LYS A 94 17.45 33.38 13.82
C LYS A 94 17.85 33.38 15.30
N GLN A 95 17.94 32.19 15.90
CA GLN A 95 18.38 32.00 17.29
C GLN A 95 19.91 31.88 17.41
N GLY A 96 20.67 31.96 16.31
CA GLY A 96 22.14 31.87 16.32
C GLY A 96 22.68 30.49 16.66
N ARG A 97 21.88 29.44 16.45
CA ARG A 97 22.20 28.04 16.75
C ARG A 97 22.65 27.23 15.53
N LEU A 98 22.72 27.89 14.38
CA LEU A 98 23.26 27.43 13.10
C LEU A 98 24.38 28.35 12.64
#